data_AF-A0A3M2CG12-F1
#
_entry.id   AF-A0A3M2CG12-F1
#
_cell.length_a   1.000
_cell.length_b   1.000
_cell.length_c   1.000
_cell.angle_alpha   90.00
_cell.angle_beta   90.00
_cell.angle_gamma   90.00
#
_symmetry.space_group_name_H-M   'P 1'
#
loop_
_entity.id
_entity.type
_entity.pdbx_description
1 polymer ?
#
loop_
_entity_poly.entity_id
_entity_poly.type
_entity_poly.pdbx_seq_one_letter_code
_entity_poly.pdbx_strand_id
1 'polypeptide(L)'
;QFEDHPSAQRFMPFPVDALPEPVRSYAVEGAKSIGCDTSFLALPILAGLAGAIGNTRRIKLKRDWIEPAVVWVAIIGESGCGKSPGFRCALKAIRDRQHRLMKQHERDMRDWESKNALHEIALANWKKDATRSDTPPDPPAAPDKPICPRAWIEDVTSEALAELLHQNPRGLLSLRNELSGWFSFGQYKNGGGADDIARWLQMFDADPIMVDRKTSGSTYVPRAAVSVAGGIQPRILDRVLGEQHRDNGMLARLLIAYPPRRAKRWTEAEIPAEVDAAVTAVFDRLYDIESDLNDDGEPVPRLLSLTPGAKRAWVAFVNEHGQRQLEHVGDEAAAFSKLEAYAARLALVVHCARLAASDPTLEHPD
;
A
#
# COMPACT_ATOMS: atom_id res chain seq x y z
N GLN A 1 34.71 7.85 13.21
CA GLN A 1 34.89 9.17 12.58
C GLN A 1 34.19 9.06 11.25
N PHE A 2 33.14 9.86 11.01
CA PHE A 2 32.48 9.88 9.71
C PHE A 2 33.41 10.67 8.79
N GLU A 3 34.15 9.96 7.94
CA GLU A 3 34.86 10.59 6.84
C GLU A 3 33.83 11.32 5.97
N ASP A 4 34.09 12.60 5.70
CA ASP A 4 33.34 13.42 4.76
C ASP A 4 33.36 12.72 3.40
N HIS A 5 32.27 12.02 3.08
CA HIS A 5 31.99 11.60 1.71
C HIS A 5 31.72 12.86 0.88
N PRO A 6 32.56 13.18 -0.11
CA PRO A 6 32.33 14.32 -0.98
C PRO A 6 31.21 13.94 -1.95
N SER A 7 29.97 14.32 -1.62
CA SER A 7 28.79 14.47 -2.50
C SER A 7 27.43 14.15 -1.85
N ALA A 8 27.30 14.13 -0.52
CA ALA A 8 25.96 14.06 0.08
C ALA A 8 25.14 15.26 -0.39
N GLN A 9 24.13 15.02 -1.24
CA GLN A 9 23.26 16.08 -1.75
C GLN A 9 22.71 16.90 -0.58
N ARG A 10 22.75 18.22 -0.71
CA ARG A 10 22.20 19.12 0.31
C ARG A 10 20.74 18.75 0.53
N PHE A 11 20.36 18.47 1.79
CA PHE A 11 18.99 18.15 2.14
C PHE A 11 18.03 19.19 1.58
N MET A 12 17.04 18.72 0.80
CA MET A 12 15.93 19.52 0.32
C MET A 12 14.68 19.20 1.15
N PRO A 13 13.97 20.20 1.68
CA PRO A 13 12.68 19.98 2.33
C PRO A 13 11.70 19.28 1.39
N PHE A 14 10.82 18.46 1.96
CA PHE A 14 9.76 17.80 1.19
C PHE A 14 8.89 18.85 0.45
N PRO A 15 8.58 18.66 -0.85
CA PRO A 15 7.81 19.61 -1.64
C PRO A 15 6.32 19.54 -1.28
N VAL A 16 5.93 20.18 -0.18
CA VAL A 16 4.55 20.10 0.35
C VAL A 16 3.49 20.56 -0.64
N ASP A 17 3.82 21.49 -1.54
CA ASP A 17 2.91 22.01 -2.56
C ASP A 17 2.56 20.99 -3.65
N ALA A 18 3.29 19.88 -3.73
CA ALA A 18 2.95 18.76 -4.61
C ALA A 18 1.84 17.85 -4.04
N LEU A 19 1.51 17.99 -2.75
CA LEU A 19 0.40 17.26 -2.14
C LEU A 19 -0.92 17.99 -2.39
N PRO A 20 -2.00 17.26 -2.70
CA PRO A 20 -3.32 17.89 -2.82
C PRO A 20 -3.87 18.29 -1.45
N GLU A 21 -4.74 19.29 -1.39
CA GLU A 21 -5.55 19.51 -0.19
C GLU A 21 -6.63 18.44 -0.06
N PRO A 22 -7.04 18.02 1.16
CA PRO A 22 -6.57 18.46 2.49
C PRO A 22 -5.28 17.76 2.97
N VAL A 23 -4.69 16.87 2.16
CA VAL A 23 -3.53 16.05 2.53
C VAL A 23 -2.30 16.90 2.84
N ARG A 24 -2.08 17.97 2.07
CA ARG A 24 -1.01 18.95 2.30
C ARG A 24 -1.13 19.59 3.69
N SER A 25 -2.29 20.16 4.00
CA SER A 25 -2.54 20.78 5.31
C SER A 25 -2.32 19.78 6.44
N TYR A 26 -2.84 18.55 6.31
CA TYR A 26 -2.67 17.53 7.35
C TYR A 26 -1.20 17.16 7.59
N ALA A 27 -0.41 16.97 6.53
CA ALA A 27 1.00 16.65 6.66
C ALA A 27 1.79 17.80 7.32
N VAL A 28 1.48 19.05 6.95
CA VAL A 28 2.15 20.24 7.49
C VAL A 28 1.77 20.48 8.95
N GLU A 29 0.48 20.50 9.28
CA GLU A 29 0.02 20.73 10.65
C GLU A 29 0.40 19.57 11.58
N GLY A 30 0.34 18.33 11.09
CA GLY A 30 0.81 17.17 11.87
C GLY A 30 2.31 17.20 12.14
N ALA A 31 3.12 17.62 11.17
CA ALA A 31 4.57 17.78 11.37
C ALA A 31 4.88 18.88 12.40
N LYS A 32 4.15 20.01 12.34
CA LYS A 32 4.25 21.10 13.33
C LYS A 32 3.84 20.64 14.73
N SER A 33 2.73 19.91 14.85
CA SER A 33 2.23 19.38 16.12
C SER A 33 3.19 18.38 16.76
N ILE A 34 3.83 17.53 15.96
CA ILE A 34 4.78 16.52 16.46
C ILE A 34 6.19 17.10 16.68
N GLY A 35 6.53 18.18 15.96
CA GLY A 35 7.87 18.75 15.93
C GLY A 35 8.86 17.90 15.11
N CYS A 36 8.40 17.28 14.02
CA CYS A 36 9.24 16.48 13.12
C CYS A 36 9.31 17.08 11.70
N ASP A 37 10.06 16.43 10.81
CA ASP A 37 10.09 16.82 9.39
C ASP A 37 8.83 16.34 8.67
N THR A 38 8.30 17.15 7.75
CA THR A 38 7.05 16.85 7.03
C THR A 38 7.13 15.55 6.22
N SER A 39 8.32 15.13 5.78
CA SER A 39 8.51 13.83 5.12
C SER A 39 8.09 12.64 6.00
N PHE A 40 8.13 12.78 7.33
CA PHE A 40 7.70 11.72 8.26
C PHE A 40 6.19 11.49 8.25
N LEU A 41 5.42 12.44 7.73
CA LEU A 41 3.98 12.30 7.51
C LEU A 41 3.66 12.08 6.04
N ALA A 42 4.26 12.89 5.16
CA ALA A 42 3.93 12.90 3.74
C ALA A 42 4.18 11.54 3.05
N LEU A 43 5.32 10.88 3.32
CA LEU A 43 5.64 9.60 2.69
C LEU A 43 4.64 8.49 3.09
N PRO A 44 4.37 8.25 4.39
CA PRO A 44 3.38 7.26 4.79
C PRO A 44 1.97 7.61 4.29
N ILE A 45 1.60 8.88 4.23
CA ILE A 45 0.30 9.27 3.63
C ILE A 45 0.26 8.87 2.15
N LEU A 46 1.30 9.12 1.36
CA LEU A 46 1.34 8.71 -0.05
C LEU A 46 1.20 7.19 -0.23
N ALA A 47 1.91 6.40 0.56
CA ALA A 47 1.75 4.94 0.56
C ALA A 47 0.35 4.51 1.03
N GLY A 48 -0.21 5.22 2.01
CA GLY A 48 -1.57 5.01 2.48
C GLY A 48 -2.62 5.28 1.41
N LEU A 49 -2.52 6.41 0.70
CA LEU A 49 -3.42 6.79 -0.39
C LEU A 49 -3.32 5.76 -1.53
N ALA A 50 -2.10 5.34 -1.89
CA ALA A 50 -1.86 4.29 -2.86
C ALA A 50 -2.53 2.97 -2.44
N GLY A 51 -2.35 2.54 -1.18
CA GLY A 51 -3.02 1.36 -0.64
C GLY A 51 -4.55 1.44 -0.61
N ALA A 52 -5.11 2.62 -0.35
CA ALA A 52 -6.56 2.84 -0.37
C ALA A 52 -7.15 2.78 -1.78
N ILE A 53 -6.43 3.29 -2.78
CA ILE A 53 -6.80 3.16 -4.20
C ILE A 53 -6.65 1.71 -4.64
N GLY A 54 -5.48 1.12 -4.41
CA GLY A 54 -5.17 -0.27 -4.73
C GLY A 54 -5.46 -0.63 -6.19
N ASN A 55 -6.05 -1.80 -6.40
CA ASN A 55 -6.44 -2.32 -7.72
C ASN A 55 -7.74 -1.74 -8.28
N THR A 56 -8.36 -0.74 -7.64
CA THR A 56 -9.59 -0.15 -8.20
C THR A 56 -9.33 0.74 -9.39
N ARG A 57 -8.16 1.40 -9.42
CA ARG A 57 -7.73 2.30 -10.49
C ARG A 57 -6.30 1.98 -10.90
N ARG A 58 -6.01 2.07 -12.19
CA ARG A 58 -4.66 2.06 -12.76
C ARG A 58 -4.54 3.15 -13.80
N ILE A 59 -3.33 3.67 -14.01
CA ILE A 59 -3.08 4.68 -15.03
C ILE A 59 -2.54 4.03 -16.29
N LYS A 60 -3.13 4.37 -17.44
CA LYS A 60 -2.73 3.88 -18.77
C LYS A 60 -1.98 4.98 -19.53
N LEU A 61 -0.69 4.78 -19.72
CA LEU A 61 0.20 5.73 -20.38
C LEU A 61 0.24 5.52 -21.90
N LYS A 62 0.21 4.26 -22.33
CA LYS A 62 0.06 3.80 -23.72
C LYS A 62 -0.59 2.41 -23.70
N ARG A 63 -0.77 1.79 -24.87
CA ARG A 63 -1.48 0.50 -25.02
C ARG A 63 -1.03 -0.55 -23.99
N ASP A 64 0.29 -0.76 -23.90
CA ASP A 64 0.89 -1.84 -23.09
C ASP A 64 1.67 -1.31 -21.88
N TRP A 65 1.43 -0.05 -21.49
CA TRP A 65 2.07 0.52 -20.29
C TRP A 65 0.99 1.02 -19.34
N ILE A 66 0.78 0.23 -18.29
CA ILE A 66 -0.20 0.46 -17.25
C ILE A 66 0.52 0.39 -15.90
N GLU A 67 0.36 1.42 -15.07
CA GLU A 67 0.98 1.47 -13.75
C GLU A 67 -0.09 1.36 -12.64
N PRO A 68 0.17 0.59 -11.56
CA PRO A 68 -0.74 0.45 -10.44
C PRO A 68 -0.61 1.58 -9.42
N ALA A 69 -1.61 1.75 -8.55
CA ALA A 69 -1.49 2.57 -7.36
C ALA A 69 -0.72 1.83 -6.25
N VAL A 70 0.58 1.57 -6.47
CA VAL A 70 1.45 0.92 -5.48
C VAL A 70 2.67 1.79 -5.21
N VAL A 71 2.84 2.17 -3.94
CA VAL A 71 3.91 3.05 -3.49
C VAL A 71 4.61 2.42 -2.29
N TRP A 72 5.94 2.35 -2.36
CA TRP A 72 6.80 1.85 -1.28
C TRP A 72 7.64 3.00 -0.74
N VAL A 73 7.53 3.25 0.57
CA VAL A 73 8.26 4.33 1.24
C VAL A 73 9.05 3.82 2.44
N ALA A 74 10.22 4.42 2.65
CA ALA A 74 11.02 4.23 3.85
C ALA A 74 11.44 5.57 4.46
N ILE A 75 11.12 5.74 5.74
CA ILE A 75 11.59 6.89 6.52
C ILE A 75 12.82 6.46 7.32
N ILE A 76 13.96 7.10 7.04
CA ILE A 76 15.19 6.90 7.78
C ILE A 76 15.31 7.98 8.85
N GLY A 77 15.63 7.58 10.08
CA GLY A 77 15.95 8.53 11.14
C GLY A 77 16.38 7.85 12.43
N GLU A 78 17.07 8.57 13.29
CA GLU A 78 17.53 8.04 14.57
C GLU A 78 16.38 7.73 15.55
N SER A 79 16.68 7.01 16.62
CA SER A 79 15.75 6.92 17.75
C SER A 79 15.41 8.32 18.27
N GLY A 80 14.13 8.55 18.60
CA GLY A 80 13.68 9.82 19.19
C GLY A 80 13.39 10.99 18.22
N CYS A 81 13.59 10.86 16.91
CA CYS A 81 13.33 11.97 15.96
C CYS A 81 11.85 12.18 15.56
N GLY A 82 10.91 11.45 16.16
CA GLY A 82 9.48 11.60 15.87
C GLY A 82 8.94 10.72 14.73
N LYS A 83 9.71 9.73 14.24
CA LYS A 83 9.23 8.76 13.22
C LYS A 83 7.94 8.07 13.65
N SER A 84 7.92 7.42 14.82
CA SER A 84 6.77 6.63 15.25
C SER A 84 5.53 7.49 15.52
N PRO A 85 5.61 8.66 16.18
CA PRO A 85 4.49 9.60 16.24
C PRO A 85 4.01 10.07 14.84
N GLY A 86 4.93 10.45 13.94
CA GLY A 86 4.61 10.88 12.58
C GLY A 86 3.87 9.80 11.79
N PHE A 87 4.40 8.58 11.83
CA PHE A 87 3.82 7.41 11.18
C PHE A 87 2.41 7.07 11.70
N ARG A 88 2.21 7.15 13.03
CA ARG A 88 0.88 6.92 13.64
C ARG A 88 -0.12 8.00 13.24
N CYS A 89 0.29 9.26 13.21
CA CYS A 89 -0.54 10.38 12.78
C CYS A 89 -0.91 10.24 11.30
N ALA A 90 0.08 10.08 10.42
CA ALA A 90 -0.08 9.93 8.98
C ALA A 90 -1.10 8.86 8.56
N LEU A 91 -1.16 7.75 9.32
CA LEU A 91 -1.95 6.57 8.99
C LEU A 91 -3.14 6.37 9.94
N LYS A 92 -3.49 7.40 10.71
CA LYS A 92 -4.60 7.36 11.69
C LYS A 92 -5.91 6.92 11.03
N ALA A 93 -6.29 7.56 9.91
CA ALA A 93 -7.53 7.24 9.19
C ALA A 93 -7.63 5.76 8.76
N ILE A 94 -6.51 5.18 8.30
CA ILE A 94 -6.45 3.77 7.87
C ILE A 94 -6.58 2.83 9.07
N ARG A 95 -5.95 3.17 10.21
CA ARG A 95 -6.05 2.39 11.45
C ARG A 95 -7.45 2.45 12.04
N ASP A 96 -8.07 3.63 12.03
CA ASP A 96 -9.45 3.82 12.48
C ASP A 96 -10.42 3.01 11.60
N ARG A 97 -10.20 2.99 10.28
CA ARG A 97 -10.97 2.14 9.36
C ARG A 97 -10.76 0.65 9.64
N GLN A 98 -9.52 0.19 9.80
CA GLN A 98 -9.25 -1.21 10.17
C GLN A 98 -10.01 -1.60 11.44
N HIS A 99 -9.99 -0.75 12.47
CA HIS A 99 -10.70 -1.02 13.72
C HIS A 99 -12.21 -1.17 13.50
N ARG A 100 -12.82 -0.32 12.65
CA ARG A 100 -14.22 -0.46 12.25
C ARG A 100 -14.48 -1.79 11.51
N LEU A 101 -13.60 -2.16 10.57
CA LEU A 101 -13.69 -3.40 9.81
C LEU A 101 -13.58 -4.65 10.69
N MET A 102 -12.66 -4.67 11.67
CA MET A 102 -12.53 -5.80 12.60
C MET A 102 -13.78 -5.95 13.47
N LYS A 103 -14.31 -4.84 13.99
CA LYS A 103 -15.56 -4.88 14.77
C LYS A 103 -16.76 -5.35 13.96
N GLN A 104 -16.84 -4.95 12.69
CA GLN A 104 -17.91 -5.41 11.81
C GLN A 104 -17.77 -6.91 11.53
N HIS A 105 -16.57 -7.36 11.19
CA HIS A 105 -16.29 -8.77 10.96
C HIS A 105 -16.57 -9.65 12.20
N GLU A 106 -16.25 -9.18 13.40
CA GLU A 106 -16.63 -9.88 14.65
C GLU A 106 -18.15 -10.06 14.80
N ARG A 107 -18.95 -9.09 14.34
CA ARG A 107 -20.42 -9.19 14.35
C ARG A 107 -20.88 -10.18 13.30
N ASP A 108 -20.38 -10.04 12.07
CA ASP A 108 -20.73 -10.93 10.95
C ASP A 108 -20.38 -12.39 11.27
N MET A 109 -19.26 -12.62 11.94
CA MET A 109 -18.84 -13.95 12.40
C MET A 109 -19.80 -14.55 13.44
N ARG A 110 -20.29 -13.77 14.41
CA ARG A 110 -21.29 -14.25 15.40
C ARG A 110 -22.62 -14.60 14.73
N ASP A 111 -23.04 -13.79 13.76
CA ASP A 111 -24.25 -14.06 12.97
C ASP A 111 -24.08 -15.31 12.12
N TRP A 112 -22.89 -15.50 11.53
CA TRP A 112 -22.54 -16.71 10.79
C TRP A 112 -22.48 -17.95 11.68
N GLU A 113 -21.86 -17.88 12.86
CA GLU A 113 -21.80 -19.00 13.82
C GLU A 113 -23.22 -19.47 14.19
N SER A 114 -24.13 -18.53 14.43
CA SER A 114 -25.54 -18.82 14.73
C SER A 114 -26.24 -19.50 13.56
N LYS A 115 -26.05 -19.00 12.33
CA LYS A 115 -26.59 -19.61 11.09
C LYS A 115 -25.96 -20.98 10.83
N ASN A 116 -24.67 -21.15 11.08
CA ASN A 116 -23.94 -22.39 10.85
C ASN A 116 -24.38 -23.47 11.83
N ALA A 117 -24.64 -23.15 13.09
CA ALA A 117 -25.20 -24.10 14.05
C ALA A 117 -26.59 -24.61 13.62
N LEU A 118 -27.46 -23.72 13.13
CA LEU A 118 -28.76 -24.12 12.57
C LEU A 118 -28.61 -24.98 11.31
N HIS A 119 -27.66 -24.63 10.44
CA HIS A 119 -27.32 -25.42 9.26
C HIS A 119 -26.80 -26.82 9.63
N GLU A 120 -25.94 -26.96 10.64
CA GLU A 120 -25.43 -28.26 11.10
C GLU A 120 -26.56 -29.16 11.62
N ILE A 121 -27.53 -28.60 12.36
CA ILE A 121 -28.74 -29.33 12.79
C ILE A 121 -29.56 -29.77 11.58
N ALA A 122 -29.82 -28.86 10.64
CA ALA A 122 -30.58 -29.16 9.43
C ALA A 122 -29.88 -30.23 8.57
N LEU A 123 -28.56 -30.14 8.42
CA LEU A 123 -27.74 -31.08 7.66
C LEU A 123 -27.72 -32.46 8.34
N ALA A 124 -27.67 -32.52 9.67
CA ALA A 124 -27.75 -33.78 10.41
C ALA A 124 -29.11 -34.46 10.24
N ASN A 125 -30.20 -33.69 10.24
CA ASN A 125 -31.55 -34.22 9.97
C ASN A 125 -31.68 -34.67 8.52
N TRP A 126 -31.23 -33.85 7.57
CA TRP A 126 -31.21 -34.19 6.15
C TRP A 126 -30.44 -35.49 5.88
N LYS A 127 -29.26 -35.69 6.48
CA LYS A 127 -28.48 -36.93 6.35
C LYS A 127 -29.27 -38.17 6.82
N LYS A 128 -30.06 -38.04 7.88
CA LYS A 128 -30.91 -39.14 8.36
C LYS A 128 -32.04 -39.45 7.39
N ASP A 129 -32.69 -38.43 6.84
CA ASP A 129 -33.80 -38.60 5.90
C ASP A 129 -33.34 -39.07 4.52
N ALA A 130 -32.19 -38.60 4.05
CA ALA A 130 -31.58 -38.98 2.78
C ALA A 130 -31.20 -40.47 2.71
N THR A 131 -30.92 -41.11 3.85
CA THR A 131 -30.65 -42.57 3.90
C THR A 131 -31.92 -43.43 3.81
N ARG A 132 -33.11 -42.82 3.90
CA ARG A 132 -34.41 -43.52 3.94
C ARG A 132 -35.25 -43.29 2.68
N SER A 133 -34.77 -42.49 1.73
CA SER A 133 -35.48 -42.12 0.50
C SER A 133 -34.62 -42.46 -0.72
N ASP A 134 -35.21 -43.09 -1.74
CA ASP A 134 -34.55 -43.36 -3.04
C ASP A 134 -34.27 -42.06 -3.84
N THR A 135 -34.97 -40.97 -3.51
CA THR A 135 -34.73 -39.62 -4.04
C THR A 135 -34.75 -38.61 -2.89
N PRO A 136 -33.59 -38.36 -2.25
CA PRO A 136 -33.47 -37.32 -1.23
C PRO A 136 -33.66 -35.92 -1.84
N PRO A 137 -34.21 -34.95 -1.08
CA PRO A 137 -34.10 -33.54 -1.44
C PRO A 137 -32.63 -33.07 -1.40
N ASP A 138 -32.32 -31.91 -1.97
CA ASP A 138 -30.97 -31.35 -1.90
C ASP A 138 -30.54 -31.03 -0.45
N PRO A 139 -29.25 -31.13 -0.12
CA PRO A 139 -28.76 -30.75 1.19
C PRO A 139 -29.01 -29.27 1.46
N PRO A 140 -29.25 -28.87 2.71
CA PRO A 140 -29.36 -27.45 3.04
C PRO A 140 -28.08 -26.71 2.62
N ALA A 141 -28.20 -25.51 2.07
CA ALA A 141 -27.03 -24.70 1.72
C ALA A 141 -26.29 -24.24 2.98
N ALA A 142 -24.95 -24.35 2.97
CA ALA A 142 -24.12 -23.83 4.05
C ALA A 142 -24.11 -22.29 4.00
N PRO A 143 -24.17 -21.60 5.14
CA PRO A 143 -24.05 -20.15 5.15
C PRO A 143 -22.63 -19.73 4.76
N ASP A 144 -22.52 -18.71 3.90
CA ASP A 144 -21.22 -18.17 3.48
C ASP A 144 -20.45 -17.61 4.68
N LYS A 145 -19.23 -18.11 4.86
CA LYS A 145 -18.36 -17.63 5.94
C LYS A 145 -17.90 -16.21 5.63
N PRO A 146 -18.09 -15.23 6.54
CA PRO A 146 -17.62 -13.87 6.33
C PRO A 146 -16.12 -13.84 6.07
N ILE A 147 -15.72 -13.13 5.02
CA ILE A 147 -14.32 -12.80 4.75
C ILE A 147 -13.94 -11.60 5.63
N CYS A 148 -12.71 -11.58 6.14
CA CYS A 148 -12.23 -10.49 6.99
C CYS A 148 -11.65 -9.36 6.11
N PRO A 149 -12.37 -8.23 5.92
CA PRO A 149 -11.83 -7.11 5.15
C PRO A 149 -10.68 -6.45 5.91
N ARG A 150 -9.59 -6.13 5.20
CA ARG A 150 -8.41 -5.48 5.77
C ARG A 150 -7.99 -4.28 4.95
N ALA A 151 -7.65 -3.21 5.65
CA ALA A 151 -7.03 -2.02 5.08
C ALA A 151 -5.49 -2.08 5.19
N TRP A 152 -4.97 -2.75 6.23
CA TRP A 152 -3.53 -2.89 6.42
C TRP A 152 -3.14 -4.23 7.07
N ILE A 153 -1.85 -4.52 7.00
CA ILE A 153 -1.20 -5.70 7.58
C ILE A 153 0.16 -5.33 8.20
N GLU A 154 0.61 -6.14 9.14
CA GLU A 154 1.94 -6.08 9.76
C GLU A 154 2.43 -7.51 10.01
N ASP A 155 3.73 -7.74 9.78
CA ASP A 155 4.43 -9.00 10.05
C ASP A 155 3.77 -10.29 9.52
N VAL A 156 3.26 -10.24 8.29
CA VAL A 156 2.70 -11.41 7.58
C VAL A 156 3.78 -12.09 6.72
N THR A 157 3.78 -13.43 6.67
CA THR A 157 4.63 -14.20 5.73
C THR A 157 4.12 -14.07 4.30
N SER A 158 4.99 -14.23 3.30
CA SER A 158 4.60 -14.10 1.87
C SER A 158 3.43 -15.00 1.49
N GLU A 159 3.35 -16.21 2.05
CA GLU A 159 2.29 -17.16 1.74
C GLU A 159 0.97 -16.82 2.42
N ALA A 160 1.00 -16.37 3.68
CA ALA A 160 -0.21 -15.88 4.34
C ALA A 160 -0.70 -14.58 3.69
N LEU A 161 0.23 -13.78 3.15
CA LEU A 161 -0.08 -12.57 2.39
C LEU A 161 -0.83 -12.88 1.10
N ALA A 162 -0.47 -13.96 0.40
CA ALA A 162 -1.20 -14.38 -0.81
C ALA A 162 -2.67 -14.70 -0.51
N GLU A 163 -2.94 -15.41 0.59
CA GLU A 163 -4.31 -15.70 1.03
C GLU A 163 -5.07 -14.42 1.41
N LEU A 164 -4.42 -13.50 2.13
CA LEU A 164 -5.04 -12.20 2.47
C LEU A 164 -5.34 -11.36 1.23
N LEU A 165 -4.48 -11.39 0.21
CA LEU A 165 -4.70 -10.68 -1.06
C LEU A 165 -5.81 -11.32 -1.90
N HIS A 166 -5.94 -12.65 -1.87
CA HIS A 166 -7.09 -13.33 -2.49
C HIS A 166 -8.41 -12.86 -1.87
N GLN A 167 -8.44 -12.73 -0.53
CA GLN A 167 -9.59 -12.24 0.23
C GLN A 167 -9.82 -10.72 0.10
N ASN A 168 -8.79 -9.96 -0.26
CA ASN A 168 -8.81 -8.50 -0.37
C ASN A 168 -8.32 -8.08 -1.76
N PRO A 169 -9.13 -8.25 -2.82
CA PRO A 169 -8.71 -8.04 -4.22
C PRO A 169 -8.30 -6.60 -4.53
N ARG A 170 -8.71 -5.62 -3.71
CA ARG A 170 -8.21 -4.23 -3.76
C ARG A 170 -6.69 -4.17 -3.54
N GLY A 171 -6.11 -5.10 -2.79
CA GLY A 171 -4.74 -5.00 -2.31
C GLY A 171 -4.68 -4.51 -0.86
N LEU A 172 -3.45 -4.44 -0.33
CA LEU A 172 -3.20 -4.17 1.08
C LEU A 172 -2.08 -3.14 1.28
N LEU A 173 -2.10 -2.48 2.43
CA LEU A 173 -1.00 -1.65 2.89
C LEU A 173 -0.19 -2.42 3.96
N SER A 174 1.09 -2.68 3.70
CA SER A 174 2.01 -3.20 4.71
C SER A 174 2.59 -2.06 5.53
N LEU A 175 2.23 -2.02 6.82
CA LEU A 175 2.74 -1.05 7.77
C LEU A 175 3.79 -1.70 8.65
N ARG A 176 4.98 -1.10 8.72
CA ARG A 176 6.04 -1.57 9.61
C ARG A 176 6.71 -0.42 10.34
N ASN A 177 6.59 -0.41 11.65
CA ASN A 177 7.27 0.60 12.47
C ASN A 177 8.80 0.46 12.39
N GLU A 178 9.30 -0.73 12.06
CA GLU A 178 10.71 -1.03 11.79
C GLU A 178 10.81 -1.96 10.56
N LEU A 179 11.39 -1.47 9.46
CA LEU A 179 11.50 -2.21 8.19
C LEU A 179 12.56 -3.32 8.21
N SER A 180 13.35 -3.44 9.28
CA SER A 180 14.44 -4.42 9.36
C SER A 180 13.97 -5.86 9.06
N GLY A 181 12.81 -6.26 9.59
CA GLY A 181 12.21 -7.57 9.35
C GLY A 181 11.74 -7.77 7.90
N TRP A 182 11.42 -6.67 7.20
CA TRP A 182 11.04 -6.68 5.78
C TRP A 182 12.27 -6.75 4.87
N PHE A 183 13.41 -6.21 5.25
CA PHE A 183 14.64 -6.45 4.50
C PHE A 183 15.26 -7.83 4.80
N SER A 184 14.98 -8.39 5.97
CA SER A 184 15.59 -9.67 6.40
C SER A 184 14.90 -10.92 5.83
N PHE A 185 14.20 -10.82 4.70
CA PHE A 185 13.50 -11.96 4.10
C PHE A 185 14.46 -13.13 3.88
N GLY A 186 14.09 -14.29 4.43
CA GLY A 186 14.78 -15.56 4.20
C GLY A 186 16.20 -15.69 4.74
N GLN A 187 16.67 -14.83 5.66
CA GLN A 187 17.96 -15.04 6.36
C GLN A 187 18.03 -16.40 7.09
N TYR A 188 16.88 -17.02 7.39
CA TYR A 188 16.78 -18.32 8.06
C TYR A 188 16.30 -19.47 7.16
N LYS A 189 16.03 -19.22 5.86
CA LYS A 189 15.61 -20.27 4.91
C LYS A 189 16.83 -20.70 4.07
N ASN A 190 17.05 -22.01 3.91
CA ASN A 190 18.02 -22.55 2.96
C ASN A 190 17.65 -22.08 1.54
N GLY A 191 18.37 -21.09 1.00
CA GLY A 191 18.03 -20.42 -0.26
C GLY A 191 18.05 -18.88 -0.23
N GLY A 192 18.34 -18.26 0.93
CA GLY A 192 18.71 -16.84 1.00
C GLY A 192 17.59 -15.82 0.73
N GLY A 193 16.32 -16.24 0.77
CA GLY A 193 15.17 -15.32 0.69
C GLY A 193 14.87 -14.72 -0.68
N ALA A 194 15.57 -15.15 -1.74
CA ALA A 194 15.37 -14.66 -3.11
C ALA A 194 13.91 -14.80 -3.58
N ASP A 195 13.25 -15.92 -3.27
CA ASP A 195 11.84 -16.17 -3.62
C ASP A 195 10.88 -15.16 -2.97
N ASP A 196 11.14 -14.80 -1.71
CA ASP A 196 10.32 -13.83 -1.00
C ASP A 196 10.51 -12.44 -1.61
N ILE A 197 11.74 -12.05 -1.94
CA ILE A 197 11.99 -10.77 -2.62
C ILE A 197 11.31 -10.74 -3.99
N ALA A 198 11.44 -11.79 -4.80
CA ALA A 198 10.78 -11.87 -6.11
C ALA A 198 9.26 -11.69 -6.00
N ARG A 199 8.62 -12.29 -4.98
CA ARG A 199 7.18 -12.09 -4.70
C ARG A 199 6.85 -10.66 -4.34
N TRP A 200 7.66 -10.01 -3.50
CA TRP A 200 7.46 -8.59 -3.19
C TRP A 200 7.62 -7.72 -4.44
N LEU A 201 8.58 -8.01 -5.32
CA LEU A 201 8.73 -7.30 -6.59
C LEU A 201 7.50 -7.47 -7.50
N GLN A 202 6.93 -8.67 -7.58
CA GLN A 202 5.64 -8.90 -8.26
C GLN A 202 4.52 -8.06 -7.61
N MET A 203 4.51 -7.98 -6.27
CA MET A 203 3.50 -7.20 -5.56
C MET A 203 3.64 -5.68 -5.76
N PHE A 204 4.85 -5.20 -5.99
CA PHE A 204 5.12 -3.81 -6.36
C PHE A 204 4.47 -3.45 -7.69
N ASP A 205 4.55 -4.36 -8.66
CA ASP A 205 4.00 -4.17 -10.00
C ASP A 205 2.51 -4.61 -10.08
N ALA A 206 1.96 -5.10 -8.95
CA ALA A 206 0.62 -5.65 -8.81
C ALA A 206 0.34 -6.75 -9.84
N ASP A 207 1.35 -7.58 -10.08
CA ASP A 207 1.34 -8.74 -10.95
C ASP A 207 0.60 -9.92 -10.31
N PRO A 208 0.20 -10.92 -11.12
CA PRO A 208 -0.38 -12.14 -10.59
C PRO A 208 0.62 -12.92 -9.74
N ILE A 209 0.14 -13.53 -8.65
CA ILE A 209 0.91 -14.51 -7.87
C ILE A 209 0.15 -15.83 -7.80
N MET A 210 0.91 -16.92 -7.81
CA MET A 210 0.39 -18.28 -7.63
C MET A 210 1.17 -18.94 -6.49
N VAL A 211 0.44 -19.46 -5.51
CA VAL A 211 1.02 -20.15 -4.36
C VAL A 211 0.41 -21.54 -4.27
N ASP A 212 1.21 -22.54 -4.64
CA ASP A 212 0.83 -23.94 -4.54
C ASP A 212 1.30 -24.54 -3.22
N ARG A 213 0.35 -25.16 -2.49
CA ARG A 213 0.63 -25.86 -1.24
C ARG A 213 0.03 -27.25 -1.28
N LYS A 214 0.86 -28.25 -0.96
CA LYS A 214 0.43 -29.65 -0.88
C LYS A 214 -0.78 -29.88 0.04
N THR A 215 -0.90 -29.09 1.10
CA THR A 215 -1.93 -29.26 2.15
C THR A 215 -3.18 -28.40 1.93
N SER A 216 -3.06 -27.21 1.33
CA SER A 216 -4.16 -26.25 1.21
C SER A 216 -4.58 -25.96 -0.24
N GLY A 217 -3.97 -26.61 -1.22
CA GLY A 217 -4.25 -26.37 -2.64
C GLY A 217 -3.51 -25.16 -3.20
N SER A 218 -4.02 -24.63 -4.32
CA SER A 218 -3.44 -23.53 -5.09
C SER A 218 -4.21 -22.24 -4.84
N THR A 219 -3.52 -21.18 -4.39
CA THR A 219 -4.09 -19.83 -4.28
C THR A 219 -3.59 -18.99 -5.46
N TYR A 220 -4.50 -18.54 -6.31
CA TYR A 220 -4.22 -17.59 -7.39
C TYR A 220 -4.74 -16.21 -7.03
N VAL A 221 -3.88 -15.21 -7.12
CA VAL A 221 -4.24 -13.80 -6.97
C VAL A 221 -3.91 -13.10 -8.28
N PRO A 222 -4.90 -12.63 -9.06
CA PRO A 222 -4.66 -12.06 -10.38
C PRO A 222 -3.92 -10.72 -10.34
N ARG A 223 -4.00 -9.99 -9.22
CA ARG A 223 -3.40 -8.65 -9.04
C ARG A 223 -2.94 -8.45 -7.60
N ALA A 224 -1.73 -8.86 -7.29
CA ALA A 224 -1.22 -8.81 -5.92
C ALA A 224 -0.72 -7.40 -5.53
N ALA A 225 -1.60 -6.41 -5.35
CA ALA A 225 -1.16 -5.04 -5.04
C ALA A 225 -0.81 -4.88 -3.55
N VAL A 226 0.45 -4.53 -3.24
CA VAL A 226 0.86 -4.20 -1.86
C VAL A 226 1.68 -2.92 -1.82
N SER A 227 1.13 -1.88 -1.20
CA SER A 227 1.91 -0.68 -0.84
C SER A 227 2.65 -0.92 0.48
N VAL A 228 3.80 -0.27 0.66
CA VAL A 228 4.65 -0.45 1.84
C VAL A 228 4.94 0.89 2.45
N ALA A 229 4.75 1.01 3.75
CA ALA A 229 5.22 2.15 4.52
C ALA A 229 5.95 1.65 5.76
N GLY A 230 7.15 2.18 5.99
CA GLY A 230 7.80 1.93 7.25
C GLY A 230 8.95 2.87 7.60
N GLY A 231 9.38 2.76 8.85
CA GLY A 231 10.55 3.45 9.37
C GLY A 231 11.73 2.52 9.52
N ILE A 232 12.95 3.06 9.45
CA ILE A 232 14.17 2.32 9.78
C ILE A 232 15.21 3.26 10.39
N GLN A 233 16.05 2.73 11.26
CA GLN A 233 17.19 3.48 11.81
C GLN A 233 18.40 3.37 10.87
N PRO A 234 19.23 4.43 10.72
CA PRO A 234 20.38 4.41 9.80
C PRO A 234 21.28 3.18 9.99
N ARG A 235 21.71 2.93 11.23
CA ARG A 235 22.58 1.76 11.55
C ARG A 235 21.94 0.41 11.28
N ILE A 236 20.61 0.33 11.39
CA ILE A 236 19.88 -0.90 11.10
C ILE A 236 19.75 -1.09 9.59
N LEU A 237 19.48 -0.01 8.85
CA LEU A 237 19.48 -0.03 7.39
C LEU A 237 20.83 -0.52 6.85
N ASP A 238 21.94 0.05 7.33
CA ASP A 238 23.29 -0.35 6.91
C ASP A 238 23.56 -1.84 7.14
N ARG A 239 22.96 -2.43 8.19
CA ARG A 239 23.12 -3.85 8.52
C ARG A 239 22.28 -4.76 7.63
N VAL A 240 21.04 -4.37 7.34
CA VAL A 240 20.09 -5.25 6.63
C VAL A 240 20.17 -5.08 5.11
N LEU A 241 20.71 -3.96 4.63
CA LEU A 241 20.80 -3.64 3.21
C LEU A 241 22.07 -4.23 2.57
N GLY A 242 22.00 -5.52 2.21
CA GLY A 242 23.04 -6.23 1.44
C GLY A 242 22.99 -6.00 -0.08
N GLU A 243 24.01 -6.49 -0.80
CA GLU A 243 24.13 -6.46 -2.28
C GLU A 243 22.89 -7.02 -2.97
N GLN A 244 22.34 -8.13 -2.46
CA GLN A 244 21.14 -8.75 -3.00
C GLN A 244 19.97 -7.76 -3.22
N HIS A 245 19.72 -6.83 -2.28
CA HIS A 245 18.61 -5.88 -2.36
C HIS A 245 18.86 -4.75 -3.35
N ARG A 246 20.13 -4.45 -3.63
CA ARG A 246 20.56 -3.52 -4.67
C ARG A 246 20.39 -4.16 -6.04
N ASP A 247 20.94 -5.37 -6.19
CA ASP A 247 21.00 -6.09 -7.46
C ASP A 247 19.63 -6.51 -7.98
N ASN A 248 18.71 -6.91 -7.10
CA ASN A 248 17.35 -7.29 -7.50
C ASN A 248 16.39 -6.09 -7.67
N GLY A 249 16.86 -4.87 -7.39
CA GLY A 249 16.07 -3.65 -7.56
C GLY A 249 14.96 -3.45 -6.54
N MET A 250 15.00 -4.13 -5.39
CA MET A 250 14.10 -3.85 -4.26
C MET A 250 14.37 -2.46 -3.66
N LEU A 251 15.65 -2.12 -3.46
CA LEU A 251 16.05 -0.79 -2.96
C LEU A 251 15.61 0.33 -3.92
N ALA A 252 15.81 0.13 -5.22
CA ALA A 252 15.46 1.09 -6.26
C ALA A 252 13.96 1.45 -6.30
N ARG A 253 13.09 0.63 -5.70
CA ARG A 253 11.64 0.87 -5.63
C ARG A 253 11.20 1.64 -4.38
N LEU A 254 12.08 1.86 -3.41
CA LEU A 254 11.73 2.63 -2.21
C LEU A 254 11.89 4.13 -2.45
N LEU A 255 10.86 4.90 -2.14
CA LEU A 255 10.98 6.34 -1.95
C LEU A 255 11.48 6.60 -0.53
N ILE A 256 12.71 7.09 -0.42
CA ILE A 256 13.43 7.20 0.84
C ILE A 256 13.52 8.67 1.25
N ALA A 257 13.22 8.96 2.52
CA ALA A 257 13.53 10.24 3.14
C ALA A 257 14.46 10.05 4.34
N TYR A 258 15.58 10.76 4.36
CA TYR A 258 16.50 10.83 5.49
C TYR A 258 16.73 12.29 5.92
N PRO A 259 15.74 12.95 6.54
CA PRO A 259 15.88 14.33 6.96
C PRO A 259 16.92 14.49 8.08
N PRO A 260 17.56 15.66 8.18
CA PRO A 260 18.57 15.93 9.20
C PRO A 260 17.97 15.87 10.60
N ARG A 261 18.81 15.57 11.58
CA ARG A 261 18.42 15.55 12.99
C ARG A 261 17.94 16.94 13.42
N ARG A 262 16.82 16.97 14.14
CA ARG A 262 16.28 18.18 14.77
C ARG A 262 16.19 17.99 16.27
N ALA A 263 16.50 19.04 17.02
CA ALA A 263 16.25 19.05 18.46
C ALA A 263 14.74 19.08 18.70
N LYS A 264 14.26 18.16 19.54
CA LYS A 264 12.84 18.17 19.95
C LYS A 264 12.56 19.47 20.71
N ARG A 265 11.51 20.17 20.30
CA ARG A 265 10.98 21.35 21.00
C ARG A 265 9.52 21.07 21.35
N TRP A 266 9.11 21.54 22.52
CA TRP A 266 7.70 21.56 22.88
C TRP A 266 6.93 22.51 21.95
N THR A 267 5.68 22.17 21.66
CA THR A 267 4.78 22.93 20.80
C THR A 267 3.35 22.74 21.30
N GLU A 268 2.56 23.81 21.27
CA GLU A 268 1.10 23.78 21.52
C GLU A 268 0.33 23.60 20.21
N ALA A 269 1.03 23.38 19.08
CA ALA A 269 0.37 23.17 17.80
C ALA A 269 -0.39 21.84 17.80
N GLU A 270 -1.61 21.90 17.32
CA GLU A 270 -2.48 20.74 17.11
C GLU A 270 -2.94 20.70 15.66
N ILE A 271 -3.32 19.52 15.19
CA ILE A 271 -3.97 19.38 13.89
C ILE A 271 -5.40 19.89 14.05
N PRO A 272 -5.85 20.89 13.27
CA PRO A 272 -7.23 21.34 13.35
C PRO A 272 -8.21 20.19 13.05
N ALA A 273 -9.31 20.11 13.81
CA ALA A 273 -10.25 19.00 13.74
C ALA A 273 -10.88 18.85 12.35
N GLU A 274 -11.12 19.96 11.66
CA GLU A 274 -11.59 20.02 10.29
C GLU A 274 -10.60 19.42 9.29
N VAL A 275 -9.30 19.56 9.52
CA VAL A 275 -8.25 18.99 8.65
C VAL A 275 -8.14 17.47 8.87
N ASP A 276 -8.18 16.99 10.13
CA ASP A 276 -8.20 15.55 10.44
C ASP A 276 -9.46 14.87 9.88
N ALA A 277 -10.62 15.52 10.03
CA ALA A 277 -11.87 15.03 9.46
C ALA A 277 -11.85 15.00 7.92
N ALA A 278 -11.32 16.05 7.29
CA ALA A 278 -11.24 16.13 5.83
C ALA A 278 -10.33 15.05 5.23
N VAL A 279 -9.15 14.79 5.82
CA VAL A 279 -8.27 13.70 5.37
C VAL A 279 -8.91 12.33 5.64
N THR A 280 -9.59 12.15 6.77
CA THR A 280 -10.33 10.91 7.04
C THR A 280 -11.40 10.65 5.97
N ALA A 281 -12.15 11.69 5.58
CA ALA A 281 -13.15 11.59 4.52
C ALA A 281 -12.54 11.26 3.15
N VAL A 282 -11.34 11.77 2.82
CA VAL A 282 -10.61 11.37 1.61
C VAL A 282 -10.31 9.87 1.64
N PHE A 283 -9.75 9.36 2.73
CA PHE A 283 -9.44 7.93 2.85
C PHE A 283 -10.70 7.06 2.75
N ASP A 284 -11.77 7.41 3.48
CA ASP A 284 -13.02 6.64 3.42
C ASP A 284 -13.59 6.64 1.99
N ARG A 285 -13.64 7.79 1.31
CA ARG A 285 -14.08 7.86 -0.10
C ARG A 285 -13.19 7.06 -1.05
N LEU A 286 -11.87 7.01 -0.85
CA LEU A 286 -10.97 6.17 -1.66
C LEU A 286 -11.26 4.68 -1.47
N TYR A 287 -11.49 4.24 -0.23
CA TYR A 287 -11.84 2.85 0.05
C TYR A 287 -13.24 2.47 -0.42
N ASP A 288 -14.11 3.45 -0.65
CA ASP A 288 -15.47 3.24 -1.16
C ASP A 288 -15.52 3.30 -2.71
N ILE A 289 -14.40 3.61 -3.40
CA ILE A 289 -14.31 3.50 -4.86
C ILE A 289 -14.51 2.04 -5.26
N GLU A 290 -15.50 1.72 -6.07
CA GLU A 290 -15.68 0.37 -6.61
C GLU A 290 -14.79 0.09 -7.83
N SER A 291 -14.33 -1.15 -7.94
CA SER A 291 -13.72 -1.67 -9.18
C SER A 291 -14.79 -1.82 -10.26
N ASP A 292 -14.39 -1.74 -11.52
CA ASP A 292 -15.27 -2.20 -12.60
C ASP A 292 -15.33 -3.74 -12.57
N LEU A 293 -16.30 -4.35 -13.26
CA LEU A 293 -16.41 -5.82 -13.36
C LEU A 293 -16.11 -6.26 -14.80
N ASN A 294 -15.45 -7.41 -14.95
CA ASN A 294 -15.33 -8.08 -16.26
C ASN A 294 -16.59 -8.91 -16.58
N ASP A 295 -16.59 -9.57 -17.74
CA ASP A 295 -17.73 -10.40 -18.20
C ASP A 295 -18.05 -11.57 -17.26
N ASP A 296 -17.08 -12.02 -16.47
CA ASP A 296 -17.22 -13.09 -15.46
C ASP A 296 -17.65 -12.55 -14.08
N GLY A 297 -17.90 -11.24 -13.95
CA GLY A 297 -18.26 -10.59 -12.69
C GLY A 297 -17.09 -10.41 -11.72
N GLU A 298 -15.85 -10.58 -12.16
CA GLU A 298 -14.65 -10.39 -11.35
C GLU A 298 -14.22 -8.91 -11.34
N PRO A 299 -13.73 -8.40 -10.19
CA PRO A 299 -13.28 -7.02 -10.08
C PRO A 299 -12.02 -6.75 -10.91
N VAL A 300 -12.09 -5.75 -11.78
CA VAL A 300 -11.00 -5.24 -12.60
C VAL A 300 -10.76 -3.74 -12.39
N PRO A 301 -9.51 -3.26 -12.49
CA PRO A 301 -9.23 -1.83 -12.36
C PRO A 301 -9.85 -1.05 -13.51
N ARG A 302 -10.45 0.11 -13.19
CA ARG A 302 -10.70 1.12 -14.22
C ARG A 302 -9.37 1.74 -14.67
N LEU A 303 -9.17 1.81 -15.98
CA LEU A 303 -7.96 2.38 -16.59
C LEU A 303 -8.15 3.87 -16.87
N LEU A 304 -7.48 4.72 -16.11
CA LEU A 304 -7.49 6.17 -16.33
C LEU A 304 -6.45 6.52 -17.40
N SER A 305 -6.88 7.23 -18.45
CA SER A 305 -6.02 7.59 -19.57
C SER A 305 -5.59 9.05 -19.48
N LEU A 306 -4.41 9.36 -20.02
CA LEU A 306 -3.95 10.74 -20.08
C LEU A 306 -4.79 11.55 -21.08
N THR A 307 -5.33 12.70 -20.63
CA THR A 307 -5.85 13.72 -21.55
C THR A 307 -4.76 14.19 -22.52
N PRO A 308 -5.10 14.82 -23.65
CA PRO A 308 -4.09 15.33 -24.58
C PRO A 308 -3.07 16.29 -23.93
N GLY A 309 -3.50 17.11 -22.96
CA GLY A 309 -2.64 17.98 -22.17
C GLY A 309 -1.70 17.20 -21.26
N ALA A 310 -2.25 16.26 -20.47
CA ALA A 310 -1.45 15.39 -19.59
C ALA A 310 -0.46 14.53 -20.39
N LYS A 311 -0.84 14.08 -21.59
CA LYS A 311 0.04 13.30 -22.46
C LYS A 311 1.24 14.11 -22.94
N ARG A 312 1.07 15.39 -23.27
CA ARG A 312 2.18 16.29 -23.62
C ARG A 312 3.13 16.49 -22.45
N ALA A 313 2.60 16.73 -21.24
CA ALA A 313 3.39 16.85 -20.02
C ALA A 313 4.17 15.56 -19.72
N TRP A 314 3.53 14.40 -19.86
CA TRP A 314 4.16 13.10 -19.69
C TRP A 314 5.32 12.86 -20.68
N VAL A 315 5.13 13.18 -21.96
CA VAL A 315 6.19 13.02 -22.97
C VAL A 315 7.38 13.94 -22.66
N ALA A 316 7.13 15.19 -22.28
CA ALA A 316 8.18 16.11 -21.87
C ALA A 316 8.96 15.57 -20.66
N PHE A 317 8.23 15.11 -19.63
CA PHE A 317 8.82 14.50 -18.44
C PHE A 317 9.69 13.28 -18.78
N VAL A 318 9.18 12.30 -19.52
CA VAL A 318 9.93 11.08 -19.86
C VAL A 318 11.21 11.40 -20.62
N ASN A 319 11.15 12.32 -21.58
CA ASN A 319 12.33 12.69 -22.37
C ASN A 319 13.38 13.39 -21.50
N GLU A 320 12.98 14.31 -20.62
CA GLU A 320 13.89 14.99 -19.69
C GLU A 320 14.46 14.03 -18.64
N HIS A 321 13.61 13.18 -18.07
CA HIS A 321 13.99 12.17 -17.09
C HIS A 321 14.98 11.16 -17.66
N GLY A 322 14.76 10.72 -18.90
CA GLY A 322 15.67 9.83 -19.61
C GLY A 322 17.06 10.43 -19.83
N GLN A 323 17.16 11.75 -20.09
CA GLN A 323 18.46 12.43 -20.16
C GLN A 323 19.14 12.47 -18.79
N ARG A 324 18.42 12.84 -17.73
CA ARG A 324 18.95 12.88 -16.36
C ARG A 324 19.42 11.49 -15.90
N GLN A 325 18.69 10.44 -16.25
CA GLN A 325 19.07 9.07 -15.88
C GLN A 325 20.47 8.68 -16.41
N LEU A 326 20.89 9.20 -17.58
CA LEU A 326 22.24 8.95 -18.13
C LEU A 326 23.36 9.59 -17.30
N GLU A 327 23.04 10.58 -16.46
CA GLU A 327 23.98 11.26 -15.58
C GLU A 327 24.27 10.44 -14.31
N HIS A 328 23.48 9.40 -14.03
CA HIS A 328 23.59 8.56 -12.85
C HIS A 328 24.18 7.17 -13.18
N VAL A 329 24.80 6.54 -12.17
CA VAL A 329 25.38 5.19 -12.26
C VAL A 329 25.00 4.36 -11.02
N GLY A 330 25.11 3.03 -11.12
CA GLY A 330 24.88 2.12 -10.00
C GLY A 330 23.45 2.22 -9.42
N ASP A 331 23.35 2.25 -8.09
CA ASP A 331 22.09 2.30 -7.35
C ASP A 331 21.22 3.52 -7.73
N GLU A 332 21.84 4.68 -8.00
CA GLU A 332 21.12 5.88 -8.41
C GLU A 332 20.47 5.70 -9.79
N ALA A 333 21.18 5.15 -10.76
CA ALA A 333 20.61 4.85 -12.08
C ALA A 333 19.45 3.85 -11.99
N ALA A 334 19.59 2.84 -11.12
CA ALA A 334 18.54 1.86 -10.86
C ALA A 334 17.30 2.53 -10.25
N ALA A 335 17.48 3.44 -9.28
CA ALA A 335 16.39 4.22 -8.70
C ALA A 335 15.74 5.14 -9.75
N PHE A 336 16.51 5.87 -10.55
CA PHE A 336 15.99 6.72 -11.62
C PHE A 336 15.15 5.94 -12.62
N SER A 337 15.55 4.72 -12.98
CA SER A 337 14.72 3.86 -13.84
C SER A 337 13.33 3.59 -13.24
N LYS A 338 13.22 3.44 -11.91
CA LYS A 338 11.93 3.22 -11.23
C LYS A 338 11.17 4.52 -10.97
N LEU A 339 11.87 5.64 -10.84
CA LEU A 339 11.26 6.97 -10.67
C LEU A 339 10.40 7.38 -11.87
N GLU A 340 10.72 6.92 -13.07
CA GLU A 340 9.89 7.14 -14.26
C GLU A 340 8.48 6.57 -14.04
N ALA A 341 8.38 5.29 -13.67
CA ALA A 341 7.10 4.65 -13.34
C ALA A 341 6.41 5.36 -12.17
N TYR A 342 7.17 5.74 -11.13
CA TYR A 342 6.62 6.46 -9.99
C TYR A 342 5.97 7.79 -10.34
N ALA A 343 6.44 8.52 -11.35
CA ALA A 343 5.79 9.75 -11.76
C ALA A 343 4.34 9.49 -12.20
N ALA A 344 4.08 8.39 -12.91
CA ALA A 344 2.72 7.98 -13.27
C ALA A 344 1.92 7.50 -12.04
N ARG A 345 2.54 6.71 -11.15
CA ARG A 345 1.88 6.22 -9.92
C ARG A 345 1.49 7.37 -8.99
N LEU A 346 2.38 8.35 -8.81
CA LEU A 346 2.13 9.55 -8.02
C LEU A 346 1.06 10.44 -8.68
N ALA A 347 1.08 10.59 -10.01
CA ALA A 347 0.01 11.30 -10.72
C ALA A 347 -1.37 10.65 -10.49
N LEU A 348 -1.44 9.31 -10.56
CA LEU A 348 -2.65 8.54 -10.24
C LEU A 348 -3.10 8.76 -8.79
N VAL A 349 -2.17 8.64 -7.82
CA VAL A 349 -2.47 8.83 -6.39
C VAL A 349 -2.97 10.24 -6.11
N VAL A 350 -2.31 11.26 -6.66
CA VAL A 350 -2.73 12.67 -6.50
C VAL A 350 -4.07 12.92 -7.17
N HIS A 351 -4.31 12.40 -8.38
CA HIS A 351 -5.58 12.53 -9.09
C HIS A 351 -6.73 11.94 -8.28
N CYS A 352 -6.61 10.69 -7.83
CA CYS A 352 -7.63 10.03 -7.03
C CYS A 352 -7.83 10.72 -5.67
N ALA A 353 -6.77 11.20 -5.02
CA ALA A 353 -6.89 11.95 -3.77
C ALA A 353 -7.63 13.28 -3.96
N ARG A 354 -7.37 14.01 -5.05
CA ARG A 354 -8.10 15.24 -5.42
C ARG A 354 -9.57 14.94 -5.72
N LEU A 355 -9.85 13.85 -6.44
CA LEU A 355 -11.21 13.42 -6.75
C LEU A 355 -11.97 13.09 -5.45
N ALA A 356 -11.34 12.32 -4.57
CA ALA A 356 -11.86 12.01 -3.25
C ALA A 356 -11.86 13.22 -2.30
N ALA A 357 -11.23 14.34 -2.63
CA ALA A 357 -11.34 15.60 -1.90
C ALA A 357 -12.44 16.52 -2.47
N SER A 358 -13.09 16.13 -3.58
CA SER A 358 -14.00 16.99 -4.33
C SER A 358 -13.35 18.30 -4.77
N ASP A 359 -12.08 18.23 -5.20
CA ASP A 359 -11.32 19.39 -5.65
C ASP A 359 -12.01 20.05 -6.88
N PRO A 360 -12.47 21.31 -6.76
CA PRO A 360 -13.21 21.99 -7.84
C PRO A 360 -12.33 22.33 -9.05
N THR A 361 -11.01 22.20 -8.92
CA THR A 361 -10.05 22.47 -10.00
C THR A 361 -9.73 21.23 -10.84
N LEU A 362 -10.34 20.09 -10.56
CA LEU A 362 -10.28 18.91 -11.42
C LEU A 362 -11.20 19.07 -12.63
N GLU A 363 -10.59 19.18 -13.81
CA GLU A 363 -11.33 19.33 -15.08
C GLU A 363 -12.06 18.04 -15.48
N HIS A 364 -11.47 16.88 -15.17
CA HIS A 364 -11.98 15.58 -15.60
C HIS A 364 -11.84 14.55 -14.46
N PRO A 365 -12.91 13.84 -14.07
CA PRO A 365 -12.84 12.80 -13.04
C PRO A 365 -12.28 11.46 -13.57
N ASP A 366 -12.43 11.18 -14.87
CA ASP A 366 -12.07 9.92 -15.55
C ASP A 366 -10.82 10.02 -16.44
#